data_AF-A0A1E7Q9X5-F1
#
_entry.id   AF-A0A1E7Q9X5-F1
#
_cell.length_a   1.000
_cell.length_b   1.000
_cell.length_c   1.000
_cell.angle_alpha   90.00
_cell.angle_beta   90.00
_cell.angle_gamma   90.00
#
_symmetry.space_group_name_H-M   'P 1'
#
loop_
_entity.id
_entity.type
_entity.pdbx_description
1 polymer ?
#
loop_
_entity_poly.entity_id
_entity_poly.type
_entity_poly.pdbx_seq_one_letter_code
_entity_poly.pdbx_strand_id
1 'polypeptide(L)'
;MLRLRELSRNVEAVLGEVAEKFSTYQQQQGLNCRAGCGECCLQPTIESSALEMLPLALHLFDQGSAEHTLQQFEQEPLKQSCMFYQKLSFDGRKGQCTVYQQRPSICRMFGASGYRDKMGQTSLSVCKVIKADHPEHYSQSLIMLTSTPPPLMMVASEALKELDYSFGNNLQPINLALKQALETVLFNAGLSGYDDDTQIA
;
A
#
# COMPACT_ATOMS: atom_id res chain seq x y z
N MET A 1 16.51 -16.64 -0.21
CA MET A 1 16.24 -15.35 -0.92
C MET A 1 15.45 -15.45 -2.23
N LEU A 2 15.70 -16.40 -3.13
CA LEU A 2 15.06 -16.46 -4.47
C LEU A 2 13.52 -16.46 -4.42
N ARG A 3 12.92 -17.29 -3.56
CA ARG A 3 11.45 -17.39 -3.39
C ARG A 3 10.80 -16.07 -2.99
N LEU A 4 11.41 -15.31 -2.07
CA LEU A 4 10.87 -14.00 -1.66
C LEU A 4 10.91 -12.99 -2.80
N ARG A 5 11.98 -12.98 -3.60
CA ARG A 5 12.06 -12.10 -4.77
C ARG A 5 11.03 -12.45 -5.84
N GLU A 6 10.74 -13.74 -6.03
CA GLU A 6 9.68 -14.18 -6.93
C GLU A 6 8.29 -13.76 -6.43
N LEU A 7 8.00 -14.01 -5.16
CA LEU A 7 6.75 -13.57 -4.53
C LEU A 7 6.58 -12.04 -4.63
N SER A 8 7.64 -11.28 -4.39
CA SER A 8 7.65 -9.83 -4.53
C SER A 8 7.29 -9.37 -5.93
N ARG A 9 7.84 -9.99 -6.99
CA ARG A 9 7.50 -9.65 -8.38
C ARG A 9 6.02 -9.90 -8.67
N ASN A 10 5.46 -10.99 -8.15
CA ASN A 10 4.03 -11.29 -8.30
C ASN A 10 3.17 -10.26 -7.57
N VAL A 11 3.58 -9.86 -6.36
CA VAL A 11 2.92 -8.78 -5.61
C VAL A 11 2.99 -7.46 -6.39
N GLU A 12 4.14 -7.09 -6.93
CA GLU A 12 4.31 -5.88 -7.75
C GLU A 12 3.40 -5.88 -8.99
N ALA A 13 3.25 -7.04 -9.65
CA ALA A 13 2.35 -7.19 -10.79
C ALA A 13 0.89 -6.89 -10.40
N VAL A 14 0.38 -7.51 -9.34
CA VAL A 14 -0.98 -7.27 -8.83
C VAL A 14 -1.14 -5.82 -8.37
N LEU A 15 -0.15 -5.25 -7.68
CA LEU A 15 -0.17 -3.85 -7.27
C LEU A 15 -0.19 -2.88 -8.47
N GLY A 16 0.46 -3.25 -9.58
CA GLY A 16 0.42 -2.53 -10.85
C GLY A 16 -0.99 -2.49 -11.43
N GLU A 17 -1.64 -3.65 -11.54
CA GLU A 17 -3.02 -3.76 -12.02
C GLU A 17 -4.01 -2.98 -11.13
N VAL A 18 -3.85 -3.06 -9.81
CA VAL A 18 -4.63 -2.27 -8.86
C VAL A 18 -4.38 -0.77 -9.08
N ALA A 19 -3.15 -0.34 -9.30
CA ALA A 19 -2.86 1.07 -9.56
C ALA A 19 -3.56 1.57 -10.82
N GLU A 20 -3.47 0.81 -11.92
CA GLU A 20 -4.08 1.16 -13.20
C GLU A 20 -5.60 1.22 -13.09
N LYS A 21 -6.22 0.19 -12.51
CA LYS A 21 -7.68 0.09 -12.40
C LYS A 21 -8.30 1.23 -11.59
N PHE A 22 -7.71 1.54 -10.43
CA PHE A 22 -8.23 2.59 -9.55
C PHE A 22 -7.89 4.00 -10.06
N SER A 23 -6.73 4.21 -10.67
CA SER A 23 -6.40 5.51 -11.28
C SER A 23 -7.25 5.79 -12.51
N THR A 24 -7.49 4.80 -13.37
CA THR A 24 -8.36 4.92 -14.54
C THR A 24 -9.78 5.31 -14.13
N TYR A 25 -10.35 4.63 -13.12
CA TYR A 25 -11.66 5.00 -12.61
C TYR A 25 -11.72 6.44 -12.10
N GLN A 26 -10.74 6.86 -11.28
CA GLN A 26 -10.66 8.23 -10.77
C GLN A 26 -10.58 9.27 -11.90
N GLN A 27 -9.76 9.01 -12.91
CA GLN A 27 -9.60 9.90 -14.06
C GLN A 27 -10.90 10.02 -14.87
N GLN A 28 -11.53 8.89 -15.18
CA GLN A 28 -12.79 8.84 -15.94
C GLN A 28 -13.95 9.53 -15.21
N GLN A 29 -14.01 9.41 -13.89
CA GLN A 29 -15.05 10.03 -13.07
C GLN A 29 -14.74 11.48 -12.67
N GLY A 30 -13.56 12.03 -13.02
CA GLY A 30 -13.15 13.37 -12.60
C GLY A 30 -12.85 13.48 -11.09
N LEU A 31 -12.59 12.36 -10.43
CA LEU A 31 -12.30 12.26 -8.99
C LEU A 31 -10.79 12.28 -8.73
N ASN A 32 -10.09 13.28 -9.28
CA ASN A 32 -8.64 13.36 -9.21
C ASN A 32 -8.18 14.00 -7.89
N CYS A 33 -7.02 13.58 -7.40
CA CYS A 33 -6.39 14.21 -6.24
C CYS A 33 -5.64 15.48 -6.66
N ARG A 34 -5.67 16.52 -5.83
CA ARG A 34 -4.86 17.73 -6.05
C ARG A 34 -3.35 17.42 -6.03
N ALA A 35 -2.58 18.17 -6.81
CA ALA A 35 -1.12 18.00 -6.86
C ALA A 35 -0.48 18.18 -5.48
N GLY A 36 0.40 17.24 -5.11
CA GLY A 36 1.13 17.25 -3.84
C GLY A 36 0.29 16.95 -2.60
N CYS A 37 -0.92 16.39 -2.73
CA CYS A 37 -1.73 15.96 -1.59
C CYS A 37 -1.09 14.77 -0.87
N GLY A 38 -0.95 14.84 0.45
CA GLY A 38 -0.46 13.76 1.30
C GLY A 38 -1.42 13.31 2.39
N GLU A 39 -2.70 13.71 2.32
CA GLU A 39 -3.70 13.42 3.35
C GLU A 39 -3.94 11.93 3.57
N CYS A 40 -3.77 11.09 2.54
CA CYS A 40 -3.80 9.63 2.72
C CYS A 40 -2.67 9.17 3.63
N CYS A 41 -1.44 9.66 3.46
CA CYS A 41 -0.29 9.24 4.27
C CYS A 41 -0.37 9.64 5.76
N LEU A 42 -1.24 10.60 6.09
CA LEU A 42 -1.49 11.04 7.47
C LEU A 42 -2.55 10.20 8.18
N GLN A 43 -3.27 9.32 7.48
CA GLN A 43 -4.36 8.55 8.06
C GLN A 43 -3.82 7.45 8.99
N PRO A 44 -4.16 7.47 10.30
CA PRO A 44 -3.61 6.53 11.27
C PRO A 44 -4.16 5.11 11.14
N THR A 45 -5.26 4.94 10.41
CA THR A 45 -5.96 3.66 10.22
C THR A 45 -5.59 2.97 8.90
N ILE A 46 -4.47 3.34 8.27
CA ILE A 46 -4.02 2.65 7.06
C ILE A 46 -3.39 1.33 7.47
N GLU A 47 -3.99 0.26 6.97
CA GLU A 47 -3.55 -1.10 7.20
C GLU A 47 -3.09 -1.74 5.90
N SER A 48 -2.12 -2.63 6.01
CA SER A 48 -1.61 -3.45 4.92
C SER A 48 -1.10 -4.77 5.49
N SER A 49 -0.89 -5.74 4.62
CA SER A 49 -0.21 -6.99 4.97
C SER A 49 1.30 -6.89 4.77
N ALA A 50 2.06 -7.73 5.49
CA ALA A 50 3.50 -7.84 5.26
C ALA A 50 3.82 -8.31 3.82
N LEU A 51 2.92 -9.09 3.20
CA LEU A 51 3.01 -9.48 1.78
C LEU A 51 3.07 -8.28 0.85
N GLU A 52 2.17 -7.32 1.03
CA GLU A 52 2.15 -6.10 0.22
C GLU A 52 3.37 -5.20 0.44
N MET A 53 3.99 -5.28 1.62
CA MET A 53 5.18 -4.51 1.97
C MET A 53 6.48 -5.22 1.56
N LEU A 54 6.41 -6.45 1.07
CA LEU A 54 7.58 -7.22 0.64
C LEU A 54 8.41 -6.52 -0.45
N PRO A 55 7.81 -5.91 -1.50
CA PRO A 55 8.59 -5.15 -2.48
C PRO A 55 9.37 -3.98 -1.86
N LEU A 56 8.77 -3.28 -0.90
CA LEU A 56 9.44 -2.20 -0.19
C LEU A 56 10.57 -2.72 0.70
N ALA A 57 10.35 -3.80 1.44
CA ALA A 57 11.38 -4.41 2.28
C ALA A 57 12.59 -4.86 1.45
N LEU A 58 12.37 -5.52 0.31
CA LEU A 58 13.44 -5.90 -0.61
C LEU A 58 14.13 -4.70 -1.25
N HIS A 59 13.38 -3.64 -1.61
CA HIS A 59 13.97 -2.40 -2.13
C HIS A 59 14.93 -1.76 -1.13
N LEU A 60 14.56 -1.70 0.16
CA LEU A 60 15.40 -1.19 1.23
C LEU A 60 16.61 -2.09 1.49
N PHE A 61 16.43 -3.41 1.37
CA PHE A 61 17.53 -4.38 1.50
C PHE A 61 18.55 -4.20 0.37
N ASP A 62 18.09 -4.07 -0.88
CA ASP A 62 18.95 -3.86 -2.05
C ASP A 62 19.72 -2.52 -1.98
N GLN A 63 19.20 -1.54 -1.22
CA GLN A 63 19.85 -0.26 -0.94
C GLN A 63 20.79 -0.29 0.28
N GLY A 64 20.87 -1.41 1.01
CA GLY A 64 21.64 -1.53 2.25
C GLY A 64 21.07 -0.73 3.41
N SER A 65 19.79 -0.37 3.38
CA SER A 65 19.11 0.42 4.42
C SER A 65 18.12 -0.37 5.27
N ALA A 66 17.89 -1.65 4.98
CA ALA A 66 16.89 -2.47 5.66
C ALA A 66 17.12 -2.58 7.19
N GLU A 67 18.34 -2.89 7.62
CA GLU A 67 18.71 -3.03 9.03
C GLU A 67 18.54 -1.71 9.78
N HIS A 68 18.99 -0.61 9.18
CA HIS A 68 18.82 0.72 9.76
C HIS A 68 17.34 1.10 9.89
N THR A 69 16.52 0.84 8.86
CA THR A 69 15.07 1.07 8.94
C THR A 69 14.40 0.20 10.00
N LEU A 70 14.82 -1.06 10.15
CA LEU A 70 14.30 -1.94 11.20
C LEU A 70 14.65 -1.42 12.61
N GLN A 71 15.89 -1.00 12.83
CA GLN A 71 16.33 -0.40 14.10
C GLN A 71 15.50 0.83 14.48
N GLN A 72 15.11 1.67 13.51
CA GLN A 72 14.23 2.82 13.78
C GLN A 72 12.87 2.40 14.37
N PHE A 73 12.33 1.24 13.96
CA PHE A 73 11.09 0.71 14.53
C PHE A 73 11.24 0.07 15.91
N GLU A 74 12.46 -0.26 16.33
CA GLU A 74 12.75 -0.82 17.66
C GLU A 74 13.03 0.26 18.69
N GLN A 75 13.65 1.36 18.24
CA GLN A 75 14.07 2.47 19.10
C GLN A 75 12.96 3.50 19.36
N GLU A 76 12.03 3.66 18.42
CA GLU A 76 10.91 4.58 18.53
C GLU A 76 9.57 3.85 18.50
N PRO A 77 8.55 4.31 19.27
CA PRO A 77 7.19 3.85 19.07
C PRO A 77 6.76 4.04 17.61
N LEU A 78 6.05 3.06 17.06
CA LEU A 78 5.55 3.15 15.69
C LEU A 78 4.73 4.42 15.51
N LYS A 79 5.14 5.24 14.54
CA LYS A 79 4.42 6.45 14.16
C LYS A 79 3.02 6.08 13.69
N GLN A 80 2.03 6.90 14.05
CA GLN A 80 0.67 6.73 13.56
C GLN A 80 0.56 7.02 12.05
N SER A 81 1.39 7.93 11.52
CA SER A 81 1.47 8.21 10.08
C SER A 81 2.55 7.35 9.41
N CYS A 82 2.40 7.15 8.10
CA CYS A 82 3.38 6.39 7.32
C CYS A 82 4.77 7.03 7.41
N MET A 83 5.80 6.24 7.73
CA MET A 83 7.16 6.77 7.94
C MET A 83 7.81 7.36 6.69
N PHE A 84 7.37 6.93 5.50
CA PHE A 84 7.90 7.40 4.20
C PHE A 84 7.18 8.64 3.66
N TYR A 85 6.33 9.26 4.48
CA TYR A 85 5.71 10.51 4.10
C TYR A 85 6.63 11.69 4.39
N GLN A 86 7.10 12.33 3.32
CA GLN A 86 7.84 13.58 3.42
C GLN A 86 6.89 14.76 3.35
N LYS A 87 6.70 15.43 4.49
CA LYS A 87 5.93 16.67 4.58
C LYS A 87 6.66 17.81 3.88
N LEU A 88 5.95 18.55 3.03
CA LEU A 88 6.47 19.72 2.30
C LEU A 88 5.69 21.02 2.62
N SER A 89 4.66 20.94 3.47
CA SER A 89 3.95 22.10 4.02
C SER A 89 3.99 22.12 5.54
N PHE A 90 3.82 23.31 6.11
CA PHE A 90 3.80 23.54 7.56
C PHE A 90 2.67 22.76 8.26
N ASP A 91 1.48 22.72 7.64
CA ASP A 91 0.34 21.94 8.15
C ASP A 91 0.48 20.42 7.91
N GLY A 92 1.54 20.00 7.22
CA GLY A 92 1.84 18.62 6.87
C GLY A 92 0.91 17.99 5.83
N ARG A 93 -0.08 18.71 5.29
CA ARG A 93 -1.09 18.15 4.37
C ARG A 93 -0.59 18.01 2.93
N LYS A 94 0.43 18.78 2.58
CA LYS A 94 1.14 18.65 1.30
C LYS A 94 2.48 17.95 1.51
N GLY A 95 2.81 17.08 0.57
CA GLY A 95 4.02 16.26 0.65
C GLY A 95 4.08 15.22 -0.45
N GLN A 96 4.96 14.25 -0.24
CA GLN A 96 5.15 13.14 -1.17
C GLN A 96 5.56 11.87 -0.43
N CYS A 97 5.26 10.73 -1.04
CA CYS A 97 5.77 9.44 -0.59
C CYS A 97 7.17 9.24 -1.19
N THR A 98 8.17 8.99 -0.34
CA THR A 98 9.55 8.75 -0.80
C THR A 98 9.74 7.37 -1.43
N VAL A 99 8.75 6.49 -1.32
CA VAL A 99 8.75 5.11 -1.85
C VAL A 99 7.51 4.85 -2.71
N TYR A 100 7.15 5.84 -3.53
CA TYR A 100 5.87 5.87 -4.25
C TYR A 100 5.59 4.62 -5.10
N GLN A 101 6.63 4.01 -5.68
CA GLN A 101 6.51 2.83 -6.53
C GLN A 101 6.18 1.57 -5.74
N GLN A 102 6.71 1.43 -4.52
CA GLN A 102 6.54 0.26 -3.65
C GLN A 102 5.34 0.37 -2.70
N ARG A 103 4.42 1.30 -2.95
CA ARG A 103 3.25 1.50 -2.08
C ARG A 103 2.33 0.28 -2.10
N PRO A 104 1.77 -0.12 -0.94
CA PRO A 104 0.79 -1.20 -0.86
C PRO A 104 -0.54 -0.83 -1.54
N SER A 105 -1.45 -1.80 -1.67
CA SER A 105 -2.70 -1.61 -2.43
C SER A 105 -3.57 -0.50 -1.84
N ILE A 106 -3.67 -0.41 -0.52
CA ILE A 106 -4.48 0.60 0.17
C ILE A 106 -4.11 2.03 -0.24
N CYS A 107 -2.82 2.31 -0.44
CA CYS A 107 -2.33 3.62 -0.87
C CYS A 107 -2.69 3.94 -2.33
N ARG A 108 -3.02 2.92 -3.13
CA ARG A 108 -3.46 3.04 -4.54
C ARG A 108 -4.97 3.20 -4.63
N MET A 109 -5.71 2.65 -3.66
CA MET A 109 -7.18 2.66 -3.61
C MET A 109 -7.79 3.85 -2.85
N PHE A 110 -6.99 4.61 -2.09
CA PHE A 110 -7.49 5.59 -1.12
C PHE A 110 -8.33 6.74 -1.73
N GLY A 111 -8.09 7.12 -2.99
CA GLY A 111 -8.72 8.30 -3.57
C GLY A 111 -10.20 8.11 -3.92
N ALA A 112 -10.54 7.14 -4.78
CA ALA A 112 -11.91 6.70 -5.01
C ALA A 112 -11.96 5.18 -5.23
N SER A 113 -12.81 4.50 -4.47
CA SER A 113 -12.86 3.04 -4.43
C SER A 113 -14.26 2.52 -4.10
N GLY A 114 -14.56 1.32 -4.58
CA GLY A 114 -15.82 0.64 -4.34
C GLY A 114 -15.76 -0.29 -3.12
N TYR A 115 -16.86 -0.41 -2.40
CA TYR A 115 -17.04 -1.39 -1.34
C TYR A 115 -18.45 -1.98 -1.39
N ARG A 116 -18.65 -3.12 -0.72
CA ARG A 116 -19.98 -3.71 -0.53
C ARG A 116 -20.57 -3.22 0.78
N ASP A 117 -21.77 -2.64 0.71
CA ASP A 117 -22.49 -2.25 1.91
C ASP A 117 -23.11 -3.47 2.64
N LYS A 118 -23.81 -3.22 3.75
CA LYS A 118 -24.47 -4.26 4.55
C LYS A 118 -25.56 -5.02 3.78
N MET A 119 -26.04 -4.48 2.66
CA MET A 119 -27.05 -5.09 1.80
C MET A 119 -26.41 -5.79 0.57
N GLY A 120 -25.08 -5.83 0.48
CA GLY A 120 -24.35 -6.40 -0.65
C GLY A 120 -24.31 -5.52 -1.91
N GLN A 121 -24.78 -4.28 -1.83
CA GLN A 121 -24.79 -3.36 -2.96
C GLN A 121 -23.43 -2.67 -3.11
N THR A 122 -23.03 -2.38 -4.35
CA THR A 122 -21.81 -1.62 -4.63
C THR A 122 -22.02 -0.17 -4.20
N SER A 123 -21.15 0.32 -3.32
CA SER A 123 -21.10 1.70 -2.85
C SER A 123 -19.75 2.33 -3.18
N LEU A 124 -19.72 3.66 -3.26
CA LEU A 124 -18.53 4.44 -3.57
C LEU A 124 -17.98 5.15 -2.32
N SER A 125 -16.73 4.84 -1.99
CA SER A 125 -15.91 5.58 -1.03
C SER A 125 -14.99 6.55 -1.77
N VAL A 126 -14.94 7.81 -1.35
CA VAL A 126 -14.05 8.83 -1.93
C VAL A 126 -13.38 9.61 -0.80
N CYS A 127 -12.11 9.93 -0.98
CA CYS A 127 -11.34 10.76 -0.07
C CYS A 127 -12.06 12.09 0.21
N LYS A 128 -12.09 12.51 1.48
CA LYS A 128 -12.72 13.76 1.95
C LYS A 128 -12.28 14.99 1.15
N VAL A 129 -11.01 15.02 0.73
CA VAL A 129 -10.40 16.13 -0.02
C VAL A 129 -10.96 16.18 -1.42
N ILE A 130 -11.01 15.02 -2.10
CA ILE A 130 -11.57 14.89 -3.45
C ILE A 130 -13.07 15.23 -3.44
N LYS A 131 -13.83 14.77 -2.43
CA LYS A 131 -15.26 15.13 -2.27
C LYS A 131 -15.48 16.64 -2.15
N ALA A 132 -14.59 17.34 -1.43
CA ALA A 132 -14.67 18.78 -1.27
C ALA A 132 -14.24 19.55 -2.54
N ASP A 133 -13.23 19.06 -3.25
CA ASP A 133 -12.70 19.68 -4.47
C ASP A 133 -13.60 19.45 -5.69
N HIS A 134 -14.28 18.30 -5.75
CA HIS A 134 -15.05 17.84 -6.89
C HIS A 134 -16.47 17.36 -6.49
N PRO A 135 -17.30 18.20 -5.85
CA PRO A 135 -18.62 17.79 -5.35
C PRO A 135 -19.59 17.37 -6.45
N GLU A 136 -19.54 18.04 -7.61
CA GLU A 136 -20.39 17.72 -8.77
C GLU A 136 -20.02 16.35 -9.37
N HIS A 137 -18.72 16.10 -9.60
CA HIS A 137 -18.23 14.81 -10.08
C HIS A 137 -18.55 13.66 -9.11
N TYR A 138 -18.43 13.91 -7.80
CA TYR A 138 -18.83 12.93 -6.78
C TYR A 138 -20.32 12.61 -6.87
N SER A 139 -21.18 13.63 -6.96
CA SER A 139 -22.63 13.45 -7.07
C SER A 139 -23.02 12.69 -8.35
N GLN A 140 -22.37 13.01 -9.47
CA GLN A 140 -22.55 12.31 -10.73
C GLN A 140 -22.10 10.84 -10.64
N SER A 141 -20.96 10.58 -9.98
CA SER A 141 -20.44 9.22 -9.79
C SER A 141 -21.39 8.35 -8.96
N LEU A 142 -22.09 8.95 -7.99
CA LEU A 142 -23.13 8.24 -7.21
C LEU A 142 -24.33 7.84 -8.08
N ILE A 143 -24.73 8.69 -9.02
CA ILE A 143 -25.82 8.38 -9.97
C ILE A 143 -25.38 7.27 -10.94
N MET A 144 -24.12 7.29 -11.37
CA MET A 144 -23.55 6.34 -12.33
C MET A 144 -23.08 5.01 -11.70
N LEU A 145 -23.34 4.73 -10.42
CA LEU A 145 -22.83 3.54 -9.72
C LEU A 145 -23.13 2.21 -10.44
N THR A 146 -24.29 2.11 -11.11
CA THR A 146 -24.71 0.90 -11.83
C THR A 146 -24.14 0.82 -13.23
N SER A 147 -24.06 1.94 -13.96
CA SER A 147 -23.53 1.98 -15.33
C SER A 147 -22.01 1.97 -15.37
N THR A 148 -21.36 2.58 -14.37
CA THR A 148 -19.92 2.76 -14.27
C THR A 148 -19.46 2.43 -12.84
N PRO A 149 -19.48 1.15 -12.44
CA PRO A 149 -19.21 0.77 -11.07
C PRO A 149 -17.75 1.03 -10.68
N PRO A 150 -17.49 1.50 -9.45
CA PRO A 150 -16.12 1.66 -8.95
C PRO A 150 -15.43 0.31 -8.77
N PRO A 151 -14.09 0.25 -8.94
CA PRO A 151 -13.32 -0.93 -8.64
C PRO A 151 -13.39 -1.26 -7.14
N LEU A 152 -13.66 -2.52 -6.82
CA LEU A 152 -13.91 -2.95 -5.45
C LEU A 152 -12.61 -3.20 -4.69
N MET A 153 -12.50 -2.65 -3.47
CA MET A 153 -11.35 -2.88 -2.58
C MET A 153 -11.19 -4.35 -2.21
N MET A 154 -12.30 -5.06 -2.01
CA MET A 154 -12.27 -6.49 -1.66
C MET A 154 -11.62 -7.34 -2.76
N VAL A 155 -11.86 -7.01 -4.04
CA VAL A 155 -11.28 -7.75 -5.17
C VAL A 155 -9.76 -7.56 -5.22
N ALA A 156 -9.28 -6.34 -4.95
CA ALA A 156 -7.85 -6.09 -4.85
C ALA A 156 -7.20 -6.82 -3.66
N SER A 157 -7.89 -6.84 -2.51
CA SER A 157 -7.43 -7.56 -1.32
C SER A 157 -7.40 -9.08 -1.53
N GLU A 158 -8.42 -9.64 -2.18
CA GLU A 158 -8.51 -11.06 -2.53
C GLU A 158 -7.38 -11.46 -3.48
N ALA A 159 -7.16 -10.71 -4.56
CA ALA A 159 -6.08 -10.97 -5.52
C ALA A 159 -4.69 -11.02 -4.86
N LEU A 160 -4.43 -10.18 -3.85
CA LEU A 160 -3.18 -10.22 -3.09
C LEU A 160 -3.10 -11.44 -2.17
N LYS A 161 -4.19 -11.78 -1.48
CA LYS A 161 -4.25 -12.95 -0.59
C LYS A 161 -4.09 -14.27 -1.33
N GLU A 162 -4.49 -14.32 -2.60
CA GLU A 162 -4.30 -15.50 -3.45
C GLU A 162 -2.82 -15.80 -3.74
N LEU A 163 -1.94 -14.79 -3.72
CA LEU A 163 -0.50 -14.99 -3.93
C LEU A 163 0.15 -15.74 -2.77
N ASP A 164 -0.18 -15.36 -1.54
CA ASP A 164 0.21 -16.07 -0.32
C ASP A 164 -0.78 -15.75 0.80
N TYR A 165 -1.70 -16.68 1.08
CA TYR A 165 -2.74 -16.46 2.07
C TYR A 165 -2.19 -16.25 3.48
N SER A 166 -1.13 -16.97 3.84
CA SER A 166 -0.55 -16.90 5.18
C SER A 166 0.07 -15.53 5.47
N PHE A 167 0.70 -14.94 4.44
CA PHE A 167 1.39 -13.66 4.55
C PHE A 167 0.49 -12.46 4.22
N GLY A 168 -0.53 -12.67 3.39
CA GLY A 168 -1.46 -11.64 2.91
C GLY A 168 -2.73 -11.45 3.75
N ASN A 169 -3.12 -12.40 4.60
CA ASN A 169 -4.40 -12.31 5.32
C ASN A 169 -4.35 -11.43 6.59
N ASN A 170 -3.17 -11.21 7.16
CA ASN A 170 -3.01 -10.41 8.37
C ASN A 170 -2.82 -8.93 8.03
N LEU A 171 -3.89 -8.15 8.15
CA LEU A 171 -3.83 -6.69 8.01
C LEU A 171 -3.41 -6.04 9.31
N GLN A 172 -2.44 -5.15 9.23
CA GLN A 172 -1.86 -4.45 10.37
C GLN A 172 -1.54 -3.00 10.00
N PRO A 173 -1.34 -2.09 10.96
CA PRO A 173 -0.88 -0.74 10.68
C PRO A 173 0.34 -0.75 9.74
N ILE A 174 0.34 0.11 8.74
CA ILE A 174 1.31 0.07 7.61
C ILE A 174 2.78 -0.03 8.06
N ASN A 175 3.15 0.68 9.12
CA ASN A 175 4.52 0.64 9.65
C ASN A 175 4.85 -0.71 10.31
N LEU A 176 3.87 -1.36 10.95
CA LEU A 176 4.03 -2.70 11.52
C LEU A 176 4.14 -3.75 10.42
N ALA A 177 3.32 -3.65 9.37
CA ALA A 177 3.39 -4.53 8.20
C ALA A 177 4.77 -4.45 7.52
N LEU A 178 5.34 -3.24 7.39
CA LEU A 178 6.71 -3.08 6.90
C LEU A 178 7.74 -3.73 7.82
N LYS A 179 7.62 -3.50 9.13
CA LYS A 179 8.54 -4.10 10.11
C LYS A 179 8.62 -5.62 9.94
N GLN A 180 7.48 -6.28 9.85
CA GLN A 180 7.40 -7.72 9.63
C GLN A 180 7.99 -8.16 8.29
N ALA A 181 7.78 -7.38 7.23
CA ALA A 181 8.37 -7.66 5.92
C ALA A 181 9.91 -7.53 5.96
N LEU A 182 10.46 -6.51 6.64
CA LEU A 182 11.90 -6.33 6.83
C LEU A 182 12.51 -7.49 7.64
N GLU A 183 11.90 -7.86 8.76
CA GLU A 183 12.32 -9.02 9.57
C GLU A 183 12.36 -10.30 8.72
N THR A 184 11.35 -10.52 7.88
CA THR A 184 11.27 -11.67 6.98
C THR A 184 12.41 -11.69 5.96
N VAL A 185 12.69 -10.54 5.34
CA VAL A 185 13.76 -10.40 4.35
C VAL A 185 15.14 -10.60 4.99
N LEU A 186 15.42 -9.93 6.10
CA LEU A 186 16.68 -10.00 6.81
C LEU A 186 16.95 -11.41 7.37
N PHE A 187 15.94 -12.06 7.93
CA PHE A 187 16.03 -13.44 8.39
C PHE A 187 16.38 -14.40 7.24
N ASN A 188 15.70 -14.27 6.10
CA ASN A 188 15.99 -15.08 4.91
C ASN A 188 17.38 -14.82 4.32
N ALA A 189 17.86 -13.57 4.38
CA ALA A 189 19.19 -13.21 3.93
C ALA A 189 20.27 -13.84 4.83
N GLY A 190 20.10 -13.76 6.16
CA GLY A 190 21.01 -14.37 7.13
C GLY A 190 21.12 -15.90 6.99
N LEU A 191 19.99 -16.58 6.75
CA LEU A 191 20.01 -18.02 6.48
C LEU A 191 20.73 -18.36 5.17
N SER A 192 20.54 -17.55 4.12
CA SER A 192 21.19 -17.80 2.83
C SER A 192 22.70 -17.58 2.89
N GLY A 193 23.19 -16.71 3.78
CA GLY A 193 24.63 -16.53 4.03
C GLY A 193 25.27 -17.66 4.84
N TYR A 194 24.49 -18.40 5.65
CA TYR A 194 25.00 -19.52 6.43
C TYR A 194 25.32 -20.77 5.59
N ASP A 195 24.60 -20.96 4.48
CA ASP A 195 24.82 -22.08 3.55
C ASP A 195 26.10 -21.93 2.72
N ASP A 196 26.59 -20.71 2.49
CA ASP A 196 27.84 -20.46 1.77
C ASP A 196 29.08 -20.70 2.68
N ASP A 197 28.99 -20.37 3.97
CA ASP A 197 30.10 -20.57 4.93
C ASP A 197 30.28 -22.05 5.34
N THR A 198 29.25 -22.88 5.21
CA THR A 198 29.32 -24.32 5.55
C THR A 198 29.84 -25.21 4.42
N GLN A 199 30.09 -24.65 3.21
CA GLN A 199 30.71 -25.39 2.08
C GLN A 199 32.24 -25.21 1.99
N ILE A 200 32.87 -24.45 2.90
CA ILE A 200 34.32 -24.21 2.92
C ILE A 200 35.03 -24.99 4.05
N ALA A 201 34.36 -25.95 4.70
CA ALA A 201 34.96 -26.80 5.73
C ALA A 201 35.29 -28.22 5.23
#